data_AF-A0A3E0M7A9-F1
#
_entry.id   AF-A0A3E0M7A9-F1
#
_cell.length_a   1.000
_cell.length_b   1.000
_cell.length_c   1.000
_cell.angle_alpha   90.00
_cell.angle_beta   90.00
_cell.angle_gamma   90.00
#
_symmetry.space_group_name_H-M   'P 1'
#
loop_
_entity.id
_entity.type
_entity.pdbx_description
1 polymer ?
#
loop_
_entity_poly.entity_id
_entity_poly.type
_entity_poly.pdbx_seq_one_letter_code
_entity_poly.pdbx_strand_id
1 'polypeptide(L)'
;MTDDAIPSLNLAISSLATSNNFARWVTKAPLPGGYVHHDCEWTESLATEWMAWQEMFCLEKMPTLPMLEQLEGNSRPKLTLSGEGSSYGGRLMQKLGISLWQWLFQASIGQSFAQSQGIALGKNQPLRIRLECRNPYLILLPWEIMQQAGKQAISLHPNILFSRTTSDVEPLPPIKPSNSLNILLVIGEKQIKTAASSLNLTAINTDGETNPDQALESEAANLIRSISPGGSGSLQNWGVKVKVDTLIRPGAEELTKALDTGKYKAFFYAGHGIAAPNGGSLFLRPGEQLNGTELAQALVRNQVILAVFNACWGAYPAKSGQEMIPRSSLAEVLIHHGVPAVLAMRDAIADREALSFIEIFTRSLLGFKDKEAQMSKLFPGPRVPIDQAVRIARQQLLTLYKYNQPAWTLPILYMHPEFDGQLLQTLDETQSPTVMPNISGTMPAAFLYYLDRPERKWSIRGGAMNIGRDMENDLQITEKWVSKNHCRIICRKNADYPDYQYFLEDFSRFGTFIYQDGHWKQVHNQEVPLESGLQIRFGSCQGQILAFVVE
;
A
#
# COMPACT_ATOMS: atom_id res chain seq x y z
N MET A 1 -18.30 1.95 -15.55
CA MET A 1 -17.52 1.94 -14.30
C MET A 1 -18.12 0.85 -13.43
N THR A 2 -17.34 -0.17 -13.09
CA THR A 2 -17.76 -1.18 -12.12
C THR A 2 -18.01 -0.49 -10.77
N ASP A 3 -19.09 -0.85 -10.08
CA ASP A 3 -19.59 -0.10 -8.91
C ASP A 3 -18.60 -0.12 -7.71
N ASP A 4 -17.64 -1.06 -7.72
CA ASP A 4 -16.71 -1.36 -6.62
C ASP A 4 -15.34 -0.65 -6.69
N ALA A 5 -15.02 0.06 -7.78
CA ALA A 5 -13.70 0.68 -7.92
C ALA A 5 -13.51 1.87 -6.96
N ILE A 6 -12.38 1.88 -6.22
CA ILE A 6 -11.99 2.98 -5.33
C ILE A 6 -12.02 4.31 -6.09
N PRO A 7 -12.80 5.31 -5.64
CA PRO A 7 -12.84 6.64 -6.25
C PRO A 7 -11.44 7.26 -6.31
N SER A 8 -11.11 7.88 -7.45
CA SER A 8 -9.78 8.43 -7.71
C SER A 8 -9.88 9.89 -8.18
N LEU A 9 -9.03 10.74 -7.62
CA LEU A 9 -8.79 12.12 -8.04
C LEU A 9 -7.32 12.24 -8.48
N ASN A 10 -7.08 12.45 -9.78
CA ASN A 10 -5.73 12.69 -10.30
C ASN A 10 -5.57 14.18 -10.60
N LEU A 11 -4.45 14.74 -10.14
CA LEU A 11 -4.09 16.15 -10.29
C LEU A 11 -2.77 16.23 -11.07
N ALA A 12 -2.67 17.19 -11.98
CA ALA A 12 -1.43 17.51 -12.65
C ALA A 12 -1.06 18.98 -12.45
N ILE A 13 0.24 19.22 -12.30
CA ILE A 13 0.84 20.55 -12.19
C ILE A 13 1.84 20.74 -13.33
N SER A 14 1.73 21.84 -14.05
CA SER A 14 2.69 22.25 -15.08
C SER A 14 3.06 23.72 -14.93
N SER A 15 4.28 24.08 -15.32
CA SER A 15 4.63 25.50 -15.47
C SER A 15 3.98 26.08 -16.72
N LEU A 16 3.61 27.35 -16.60
CA LEU A 16 3.25 28.19 -17.73
C LEU A 16 4.51 28.92 -18.22
N ALA A 17 4.46 29.50 -19.42
CA ALA A 17 5.61 30.14 -20.08
C ALA A 17 6.27 31.28 -19.26
N THR A 18 5.57 31.82 -18.27
CA THR A 18 6.08 32.82 -17.31
C THR A 18 6.64 32.15 -16.05
N SER A 19 7.79 32.61 -15.56
CA SER A 19 8.60 31.93 -14.52
C SER A 19 7.89 31.57 -13.21
N ASN A 20 6.79 32.25 -12.85
CA ASN A 20 6.12 32.07 -11.56
C ASN A 20 4.68 31.53 -11.68
N ASN A 21 4.14 31.35 -12.90
CA ASN A 21 2.77 30.87 -13.06
C ASN A 21 2.74 29.38 -13.38
N PHE A 22 1.75 28.72 -12.80
CA PHE A 22 1.52 27.30 -12.89
C PHE A 22 0.07 27.04 -13.24
N ALA A 23 -0.14 26.04 -14.08
CA ALA A 23 -1.45 25.48 -14.33
C ALA A 23 -1.62 24.22 -13.48
N ARG A 24 -2.74 24.14 -12.77
CA ARG A 24 -3.18 22.96 -12.03
C ARG A 24 -4.49 22.49 -12.62
N TRP A 25 -4.62 21.19 -12.85
CA TRP A 25 -5.89 20.65 -13.31
C TRP A 25 -6.14 19.23 -12.82
N VAL A 26 -7.42 18.87 -12.82
CA VAL A 26 -7.89 17.53 -12.48
C VAL A 26 -7.95 16.69 -13.76
N THR A 27 -7.08 15.71 -13.88
CA THR A 27 -7.02 14.79 -15.04
C THR A 27 -7.94 13.58 -14.89
N LYS A 28 -8.38 13.28 -13.66
CA LYS A 28 -9.35 12.23 -13.36
C LYS A 28 -10.15 12.61 -12.13
N ALA A 29 -11.47 12.49 -12.20
CA ALA A 29 -12.36 12.62 -11.05
C ALA A 29 -13.48 11.56 -11.14
N PRO A 30 -14.14 11.21 -10.02
CA PRO A 30 -15.28 10.30 -10.02
C PRO A 30 -16.49 10.84 -10.81
N LEU A 31 -16.61 12.17 -10.93
CA LEU A 31 -17.65 12.84 -11.71
C LEU A 31 -17.04 13.69 -12.83
N PRO A 32 -17.70 13.78 -14.02
CA PRO A 32 -17.26 14.64 -15.11
C PRO A 32 -17.14 16.13 -14.73
N GLY A 33 -17.99 16.62 -13.82
CA GLY A 33 -17.91 18.01 -13.34
C GLY A 33 -16.67 18.32 -12.49
N GLY A 34 -15.91 17.30 -12.09
CA GLY A 34 -14.67 17.47 -11.33
C GLY A 34 -13.44 17.79 -12.17
N TYR A 35 -13.53 17.71 -13.51
CA TYR A 35 -12.43 18.01 -14.44
C TYR A 35 -12.32 19.52 -14.60
N VAL A 36 -11.46 20.12 -13.79
CA VAL A 36 -11.31 21.58 -13.69
C VAL A 36 -9.86 21.98 -13.88
N HIS A 37 -9.66 23.18 -14.39
CA HIS A 37 -8.37 23.81 -14.61
C HIS A 37 -8.30 25.13 -13.83
N HIS A 38 -7.14 25.45 -13.27
CA HIS A 38 -6.90 26.70 -12.57
C HIS A 38 -5.44 27.12 -12.65
N ASP A 39 -5.21 28.34 -13.12
CA ASP A 39 -3.90 28.97 -13.12
C ASP A 39 -3.61 29.66 -11.80
N CYS A 40 -2.40 29.53 -11.29
CA CYS A 40 -1.99 30.16 -10.04
C CYS A 40 -0.55 30.60 -10.11
N GLU A 41 -0.23 31.57 -9.28
CA GLU A 41 1.14 32.01 -9.07
C GLU A 41 1.78 31.24 -7.91
N TRP A 42 3.09 31.02 -8.00
CA TRP A 42 3.91 30.62 -6.87
C TRP A 42 4.33 31.83 -6.05
N THR A 43 3.87 31.89 -4.80
CA THR A 43 4.02 33.10 -3.97
C THR A 43 5.39 33.18 -3.30
N GLU A 44 5.84 34.40 -3.00
CA GLU A 44 7.09 34.66 -2.26
C GLU A 44 7.11 34.01 -0.86
N SER A 45 5.94 33.97 -0.19
CA SER A 45 5.80 33.29 1.12
C SER A 45 6.08 31.79 0.99
N LEU A 46 5.47 31.13 -0.01
CA LEU A 46 5.67 29.70 -0.23
C LEU A 46 7.11 29.38 -0.63
N ALA A 47 7.71 30.25 -1.45
CA ALA A 47 9.13 30.25 -1.77
C ALA A 47 10.01 30.32 -0.51
N THR A 48 9.75 31.27 0.39
CA THR A 48 10.50 31.44 1.64
C THR A 48 10.37 30.22 2.57
N GLU A 49 9.16 29.67 2.70
CA GLU A 49 8.89 28.48 3.50
C GLU A 49 9.60 27.24 2.94
N TRP A 50 9.63 27.08 1.62
CA TRP A 50 10.35 26.01 0.96
C TRP A 50 11.86 26.11 1.17
N MET A 51 12.45 27.30 0.98
CA MET A 51 13.88 27.51 1.24
C MET A 51 14.26 27.18 2.69
N ALA A 52 13.47 27.65 3.66
CA ALA A 52 13.70 27.34 5.06
C ALA A 52 13.59 25.82 5.34
N TRP A 53 12.66 25.14 4.67
CA TRP A 53 12.52 23.69 4.77
C TRP A 53 13.74 22.96 4.21
N GLN A 54 14.27 23.38 3.05
CA GLN A 54 15.48 22.81 2.47
C GLN A 54 16.68 22.97 3.41
N GLU A 55 16.86 24.16 3.97
CA GLU A 55 17.94 24.45 4.92
C GLU A 55 17.86 23.59 6.20
N MET A 56 16.64 23.22 6.63
CA MET A 56 16.43 22.45 7.86
C MET A 56 16.55 20.93 7.64
N PHE A 57 16.09 20.41 6.49
CA PHE A 57 15.82 18.98 6.32
C PHE A 57 16.58 18.30 5.20
N CYS A 58 17.23 19.02 4.28
CA CYS A 58 18.06 18.43 3.23
C CYS A 58 19.53 18.38 3.66
N LEU A 59 20.18 17.25 3.41
CA LEU A 59 21.62 17.07 3.69
C LEU A 59 22.50 17.75 2.64
N GLU A 60 22.06 17.76 1.38
CA GLU A 60 22.73 18.42 0.27
C GLU A 60 21.97 19.67 -0.17
N LYS A 61 22.71 20.69 -0.63
CA LYS A 61 22.11 21.91 -1.17
C LYS A 61 21.36 21.59 -2.46
N MET A 62 20.05 21.54 -2.36
CA MET A 62 19.14 21.32 -3.48
C MET A 62 19.20 22.48 -4.48
N PRO A 63 18.95 22.24 -5.77
CA PRO A 63 18.82 23.32 -6.74
C PRO A 63 17.67 24.22 -6.34
N THR A 64 17.92 25.52 -6.34
CA THR A 64 16.89 26.51 -6.11
C THR A 64 15.95 26.50 -7.32
N LEU A 65 14.63 26.61 -7.09
CA LEU A 65 13.70 26.85 -8.21
C LEU A 65 14.19 28.08 -8.99
N PRO A 66 14.13 28.14 -10.33
CA PRO A 66 14.62 29.30 -11.08
C PRO A 66 14.01 30.63 -10.60
N MET A 67 12.75 30.60 -10.14
CA MET A 67 12.07 31.76 -9.53
C MET A 67 12.64 32.20 -8.17
N LEU A 68 13.33 31.31 -7.46
CA LEU A 68 13.98 31.59 -6.17
C LEU A 68 15.36 32.21 -6.34
N GLU A 69 16.00 32.07 -7.51
CA GLU A 69 17.29 32.73 -7.78
C GLU A 69 17.19 34.26 -7.67
N GLN A 70 16.03 34.83 -8.04
CA GLN A 70 15.74 36.26 -7.88
C GLN A 70 15.56 36.69 -6.42
N LEU A 71 15.11 35.78 -5.55
CA LEU A 71 14.95 36.00 -4.11
C LEU A 71 16.25 35.76 -3.34
N GLU A 72 17.19 34.95 -3.87
CA GLU A 72 18.51 34.80 -3.26
C GLU A 72 19.36 36.09 -3.34
N GLY A 73 19.15 36.91 -4.37
CA GLY A 73 19.86 38.18 -4.57
C GLY A 73 19.38 39.35 -3.70
N ASN A 74 18.13 39.31 -3.23
CA ASN A 74 17.53 40.34 -2.36
C ASN A 74 17.41 39.78 -0.93
N SER A 75 17.98 40.46 0.07
CA SER A 75 18.01 40.09 1.50
C SER A 75 16.95 39.06 1.94
N ARG A 76 17.38 37.81 2.20
CA ARG A 76 16.52 36.67 2.56
C ARG A 76 15.52 37.04 3.67
N PRO A 77 14.19 36.91 3.44
CA PRO A 77 13.22 37.06 4.50
C PRO A 77 13.44 35.95 5.54
N LYS A 78 13.74 36.32 6.79
CA LYS A 78 13.79 35.33 7.89
C LYS A 78 12.37 34.90 8.23
N LEU A 79 12.05 33.62 8.03
CA LEU A 79 10.77 33.05 8.44
C LEU A 79 10.69 33.02 9.98
N THR A 80 9.93 33.93 10.57
CA THR A 80 9.66 33.98 12.01
C THR A 80 8.44 33.13 12.35
N LEU A 81 8.66 31.97 12.96
CA LEU A 81 7.60 31.09 13.45
C LEU A 81 7.43 31.27 14.95
N SER A 82 6.38 31.99 15.38
CA SER A 82 6.00 32.15 16.78
C SER A 82 5.02 31.06 17.22
N GLY A 83 5.13 30.60 18.48
CA GLY A 83 4.19 29.64 19.08
C GLY A 83 4.78 28.89 20.28
N GLU A 84 4.01 28.69 21.33
CA GLU A 84 4.42 27.92 22.50
C GLU A 84 4.22 26.41 22.25
N GLY A 85 5.17 25.56 22.69
CA GLY A 85 4.99 24.10 22.80
C GLY A 85 5.42 23.19 21.64
N SER A 86 5.83 23.70 20.47
CA SER A 86 6.31 22.87 19.34
C SER A 86 7.71 23.25 18.85
N SER A 87 8.51 22.26 18.42
CA SER A 87 9.85 22.50 17.88
C SER A 87 9.78 23.29 16.56
N TYR A 88 10.82 24.10 16.28
CA TYR A 88 10.89 24.90 15.06
C TYR A 88 10.66 24.05 13.80
N GLY A 89 11.33 22.90 13.70
CA GLY A 89 11.16 21.97 12.58
C GLY A 89 9.73 21.44 12.43
N GLY A 90 9.05 21.14 13.53
CA GLY A 90 7.64 20.71 13.49
C GLY A 90 6.71 21.81 12.96
N ARG A 91 6.92 23.06 13.42
CA ARG A 91 6.15 24.22 12.92
C ARG A 91 6.42 24.51 11.46
N LEU A 92 7.68 24.41 11.03
CA LEU A 92 8.08 24.64 9.64
C LEU A 92 7.45 23.59 8.72
N MET A 93 7.50 22.31 9.10
CA MET A 93 6.86 21.23 8.36
C MET A 93 5.34 21.43 8.29
N GLN A 94 4.72 21.85 9.39
CA GLN A 94 3.29 22.13 9.41
C GLN A 94 2.92 23.32 8.52
N LYS A 95 3.67 24.42 8.62
CA LYS A 95 3.44 25.65 7.88
C LYS A 95 3.57 25.41 6.38
N LEU A 96 4.67 24.79 5.94
CA LEU A 96 4.87 24.44 4.53
C LEU A 96 3.76 23.49 4.04
N GLY A 97 3.38 22.49 4.84
CA GLY A 97 2.28 21.58 4.48
C GLY A 97 0.93 22.28 4.30
N ILE A 98 0.62 23.26 5.13
CA ILE A 98 -0.60 24.08 4.99
C ILE A 98 -0.52 24.95 3.73
N SER A 99 0.61 25.60 3.49
CA SER A 99 0.79 26.46 2.32
C SER A 99 0.76 25.67 1.01
N LEU A 100 1.38 24.48 0.95
CA LEU A 100 1.30 23.57 -0.20
C LEU A 100 -0.13 23.10 -0.44
N TRP A 101 -0.87 22.76 0.62
CA TRP A 101 -2.29 22.39 0.51
C TRP A 101 -3.12 23.53 -0.06
N GLN A 102 -2.99 24.74 0.52
CA GLN A 102 -3.71 25.93 0.09
C GLN A 102 -3.38 26.26 -1.36
N TRP A 103 -2.09 26.16 -1.72
CA TRP A 103 -1.62 26.39 -3.07
C TRP A 103 -2.16 25.36 -4.05
N LEU A 104 -2.27 24.06 -3.71
CA LEU A 104 -2.74 23.02 -4.63
C LEU A 104 -4.26 22.94 -4.75
N PHE A 105 -5.00 23.03 -3.64
CA PHE A 105 -6.46 22.82 -3.57
C PHE A 105 -7.28 24.11 -3.54
N GLN A 106 -6.76 25.20 -4.11
CA GLN A 106 -7.49 26.47 -4.20
C GLN A 106 -8.61 26.39 -5.25
N ALA A 107 -9.64 27.23 -5.07
CA ALA A 107 -10.70 27.47 -6.04
C ALA A 107 -11.40 26.18 -6.53
N SER A 108 -11.56 26.00 -7.84
CA SER A 108 -12.27 24.87 -8.45
C SER A 108 -11.65 23.51 -8.10
N ILE A 109 -10.32 23.43 -7.92
CA ILE A 109 -9.62 22.21 -7.53
C ILE A 109 -10.09 21.74 -6.14
N GLY A 110 -10.26 22.67 -5.20
CA GLY A 110 -10.77 22.38 -3.86
C GLY A 110 -12.20 21.85 -3.87
N GLN A 111 -13.06 22.39 -4.76
CA GLN A 111 -14.42 21.89 -4.96
C GLN A 111 -14.42 20.47 -5.53
N SER A 112 -13.58 20.19 -6.52
CA SER A 112 -13.42 18.85 -7.10
C SER A 112 -12.93 17.83 -6.07
N PHE A 113 -11.99 18.23 -5.20
CA PHE A 113 -11.56 17.42 -4.06
C PHE A 113 -12.71 17.14 -3.09
N ALA A 114 -13.46 18.17 -2.66
CA ALA A 114 -14.57 18.02 -1.72
C ALA A 114 -15.68 17.10 -2.27
N GLN A 115 -16.02 17.23 -3.55
CA GLN A 115 -16.97 16.35 -4.23
C GLN A 115 -16.46 14.90 -4.29
N SER A 116 -15.22 14.71 -4.70
CA SER A 116 -14.60 13.37 -4.78
C SER A 116 -14.53 12.70 -3.42
N GLN A 117 -14.21 13.47 -2.37
CA GLN A 117 -14.21 13.00 -0.99
C GLN A 117 -15.62 12.64 -0.52
N GLY A 118 -16.63 13.44 -0.84
CA GLY A 118 -18.03 13.14 -0.53
C GLY A 118 -18.51 11.82 -1.16
N ILE A 119 -18.11 11.55 -2.41
CA ILE A 119 -18.44 10.29 -3.10
C ILE A 119 -17.75 9.10 -2.44
N ALA A 120 -16.46 9.23 -2.12
CA ALA A 120 -15.71 8.18 -1.44
C ALA A 120 -16.33 7.85 -0.08
N LEU A 121 -16.69 8.88 0.70
CA LEU A 121 -17.43 8.74 1.96
C LEU A 121 -18.79 8.04 1.76
N GLY A 122 -19.55 8.43 0.74
CA GLY A 122 -20.83 7.80 0.40
C GLY A 122 -20.71 6.32 0.01
N LYS A 123 -19.56 5.92 -0.56
CA LYS A 123 -19.23 4.52 -0.88
C LYS A 123 -18.56 3.77 0.28
N ASN A 124 -18.32 4.41 1.42
CA ASN A 124 -17.51 3.87 2.52
C ASN A 124 -16.13 3.35 2.05
N GLN A 125 -15.53 4.04 1.08
CA GLN A 125 -14.22 3.74 0.51
C GLN A 125 -13.27 4.92 0.71
N PRO A 126 -11.94 4.70 0.75
CA PRO A 126 -10.99 5.80 0.75
C PRO A 126 -11.01 6.53 -0.61
N LEU A 127 -10.57 7.78 -0.63
CA LEU A 127 -10.30 8.51 -1.87
C LEU A 127 -8.83 8.32 -2.27
N ARG A 128 -8.59 7.78 -3.46
CA ARG A 128 -7.23 7.74 -4.03
C ARG A 128 -6.89 9.07 -4.68
N ILE A 129 -5.77 9.66 -4.29
CA ILE A 129 -5.27 10.91 -4.84
C ILE A 129 -3.91 10.66 -5.48
N ARG A 130 -3.78 11.02 -6.75
CA ARG A 130 -2.53 10.92 -7.49
C ARG A 130 -2.06 12.28 -7.96
N LEU A 131 -0.83 12.63 -7.64
CA LEU A 131 -0.23 13.91 -8.03
C LEU A 131 0.84 13.71 -9.10
N GLU A 132 0.67 14.38 -10.22
CA GLU A 132 1.64 14.48 -11.31
C GLU A 132 2.30 15.86 -11.29
N CYS A 133 3.64 15.90 -11.21
CA CYS A 133 4.43 17.11 -11.30
C CYS A 133 5.22 17.10 -12.61
N ARG A 134 4.78 17.87 -13.61
CA ARG A 134 5.45 17.94 -14.92
C ARG A 134 6.68 18.84 -14.92
N ASN A 135 6.72 19.81 -14.00
CA ASN A 135 7.92 20.59 -13.75
C ASN A 135 8.85 19.80 -12.80
N PRO A 136 10.10 19.50 -13.20
CA PRO A 136 11.02 18.69 -12.40
C PRO A 136 11.43 19.33 -11.06
N TYR A 137 11.43 20.66 -10.95
CA TYR A 137 11.73 21.34 -9.69
C TYR A 137 10.63 21.13 -8.65
N LEU A 138 9.38 20.92 -9.07
CA LEU A 138 8.27 20.63 -8.15
C LEU A 138 8.33 19.19 -7.62
N ILE A 139 9.09 18.29 -8.25
CA ILE A 139 9.27 16.92 -7.77
C ILE A 139 10.01 16.90 -6.42
N LEU A 140 10.85 17.90 -6.16
CA LEU A 140 11.60 17.97 -4.91
C LEU A 140 10.75 18.32 -3.69
N LEU A 141 9.58 18.95 -3.92
CA LEU A 141 8.71 19.35 -2.84
C LEU A 141 8.17 18.14 -2.08
N PRO A 142 8.04 18.23 -0.75
CA PRO A 142 7.52 17.16 0.09
C PRO A 142 5.99 17.13 0.07
N TRP A 143 5.38 16.92 -1.10
CA TRP A 143 3.92 16.89 -1.26
C TRP A 143 3.18 15.99 -0.25
N GLU A 144 3.87 14.98 0.27
CA GLU A 144 3.41 14.08 1.33
C GLU A 144 2.99 14.81 2.60
N ILE A 145 3.55 16.00 2.90
CA ILE A 145 3.25 16.78 4.11
C ILE A 145 2.05 17.73 3.95
N MET A 146 1.47 17.84 2.74
CA MET A 146 0.32 18.70 2.49
C MET A 146 -0.80 18.43 3.50
N GLN A 147 -1.37 19.48 4.09
CA GLN A 147 -2.46 19.31 5.06
C GLN A 147 -3.38 20.52 5.15
N GLN A 148 -4.64 20.26 5.47
CA GLN A 148 -5.55 21.31 5.91
C GLN A 148 -5.19 21.76 7.33
N ALA A 149 -5.42 23.03 7.65
CA ALA A 149 -5.26 23.52 9.00
C ALA A 149 -6.10 22.68 9.99
N GLY A 150 -5.47 22.21 11.06
CA GLY A 150 -6.11 21.35 12.07
C GLY A 150 -6.28 19.87 11.68
N LYS A 151 -5.79 19.43 10.52
CA LYS A 151 -5.81 18.02 10.09
C LYS A 151 -4.40 17.47 9.93
N GLN A 152 -4.29 16.14 9.91
CA GLN A 152 -3.03 15.46 9.58
C GLN A 152 -2.63 15.65 8.11
N ALA A 153 -1.35 15.37 7.80
CA ALA A 153 -0.84 15.29 6.45
C ALA A 153 -1.62 14.32 5.56
N ILE A 154 -1.76 14.66 4.28
CA ILE A 154 -2.50 13.91 3.26
C ILE A 154 -2.01 12.45 3.18
N SER A 155 -0.70 12.24 3.32
CA SER A 155 -0.05 10.94 3.28
C SER A 155 -0.27 10.08 4.52
N LEU A 156 -0.86 10.64 5.57
CA LEU A 156 -1.17 9.98 6.85
C LEU A 156 -2.68 9.84 7.07
N HIS A 157 -3.51 10.42 6.20
CA HIS A 157 -4.94 10.50 6.37
C HIS A 157 -5.60 9.12 6.12
N PRO A 158 -6.42 8.58 7.05
CA PRO A 158 -6.90 7.20 6.97
C PRO A 158 -7.81 6.95 5.77
N ASN A 159 -8.58 7.95 5.34
CA ASN A 159 -9.51 7.84 4.20
C ASN A 159 -8.93 8.41 2.90
N ILE A 160 -7.62 8.66 2.82
CA ILE A 160 -6.94 9.10 1.60
C ILE A 160 -5.78 8.16 1.30
N LEU A 161 -5.70 7.70 0.05
CA LEU A 161 -4.56 6.95 -0.47
C LEU A 161 -3.77 7.86 -1.39
N PHE A 162 -2.57 8.27 -0.98
CA PHE A 162 -1.77 9.26 -1.70
C PHE A 162 -0.57 8.63 -2.40
N SER A 163 -0.42 8.91 -3.69
CA SER A 163 0.76 8.55 -4.49
C SER A 163 1.10 9.66 -5.48
N ARG A 164 2.32 9.65 -5.99
CA ARG A 164 2.70 10.41 -7.17
C ARG A 164 2.46 9.59 -8.43
N THR A 165 2.39 10.24 -9.59
CA THR A 165 2.14 9.57 -10.87
C THR A 165 2.74 10.36 -12.03
N THR A 166 2.70 9.79 -13.23
CA THR A 166 3.00 10.46 -14.50
C THR A 166 1.93 10.07 -15.52
N SER A 167 1.52 11.01 -16.36
CA SER A 167 0.58 10.75 -17.46
C SER A 167 1.27 10.31 -18.75
N ASP A 168 2.59 10.45 -18.82
CA ASP A 168 3.40 9.97 -19.94
C ASP A 168 3.74 8.49 -19.70
N VAL A 169 2.77 7.63 -19.98
CA VAL A 169 2.84 6.17 -19.77
C VAL A 169 1.99 5.47 -20.83
N GLU A 170 2.41 4.27 -21.21
CA GLU A 170 1.57 3.36 -21.98
C GLU A 170 0.60 2.60 -21.06
N PRO A 171 -0.57 2.16 -21.56
CA PRO A 171 -1.51 1.37 -20.77
C PRO A 171 -0.88 0.10 -20.19
N LEU A 172 -1.27 -0.27 -18.97
CA LEU A 172 -0.75 -1.49 -18.35
C LEU A 172 -1.42 -2.75 -18.92
N PRO A 173 -0.67 -3.85 -19.09
CA PRO A 173 -1.28 -5.14 -19.33
C PRO A 173 -2.12 -5.55 -18.11
N PRO A 174 -3.14 -6.42 -18.26
CA PRO A 174 -3.97 -6.87 -17.14
C PRO A 174 -3.13 -7.49 -16.01
N ILE A 175 -3.09 -6.82 -14.86
CA ILE A 175 -2.38 -7.29 -13.67
C ILE A 175 -3.31 -8.22 -12.89
N LYS A 176 -2.86 -9.46 -12.66
CA LYS A 176 -3.57 -10.42 -11.81
C LYS A 176 -2.92 -10.45 -10.43
N PRO A 177 -3.63 -10.09 -9.36
CA PRO A 177 -3.13 -10.24 -7.99
C PRO A 177 -2.75 -11.70 -7.72
N SER A 178 -1.62 -11.91 -7.06
CA SER A 178 -1.07 -13.24 -6.77
C SER A 178 -1.42 -13.70 -5.35
N ASN A 179 -1.46 -15.02 -5.14
CA ASN A 179 -1.56 -15.64 -3.81
C ASN A 179 -0.20 -15.98 -3.20
N SER A 180 0.89 -15.67 -3.91
CA SER A 180 2.26 -15.77 -3.42
C SER A 180 3.06 -14.52 -3.76
N LEU A 181 3.90 -14.08 -2.83
CA LEU A 181 4.81 -12.96 -3.04
C LEU A 181 6.25 -13.47 -3.11
N ASN A 182 6.78 -13.57 -4.33
CA ASN A 182 8.21 -13.80 -4.52
C ASN A 182 8.90 -12.45 -4.72
N ILE A 183 9.91 -12.18 -3.91
CA ILE A 183 10.69 -10.95 -3.89
C ILE A 183 12.12 -11.29 -4.32
N LEU A 184 12.65 -10.55 -5.28
CA LEU A 184 14.08 -10.53 -5.56
C LEU A 184 14.70 -9.37 -4.79
N LEU A 185 15.56 -9.67 -3.82
CA LEU A 185 16.33 -8.68 -3.06
C LEU A 185 17.74 -8.58 -3.64
N VAL A 186 18.11 -7.40 -4.12
CA VAL A 186 19.45 -7.10 -4.61
C VAL A 186 20.14 -6.17 -3.60
N ILE A 187 21.29 -6.62 -3.10
CA ILE A 187 22.19 -5.81 -2.29
C ILE A 187 23.32 -5.34 -3.21
N GLY A 188 23.33 -4.06 -3.54
CA GLY A 188 24.33 -3.43 -4.40
C GLY A 188 25.61 -3.04 -3.65
N GLU A 189 26.44 -2.26 -4.33
CA GLU A 189 27.66 -1.70 -3.76
C GLU A 189 27.36 -0.52 -2.82
N LYS A 190 28.02 -0.48 -1.66
CA LYS A 190 27.84 0.57 -0.64
C LYS A 190 29.02 1.54 -0.55
N GLN A 191 30.22 1.15 -0.96
CA GLN A 191 31.39 2.01 -0.88
C GLN A 191 31.77 2.55 -2.26
N ILE A 192 31.55 3.86 -2.45
CA ILE A 192 32.16 4.55 -3.57
C ILE A 192 33.56 5.02 -3.16
N LYS A 193 34.60 4.33 -3.65
CA LYS A 193 35.97 4.87 -3.67
C LYS A 193 36.10 5.88 -4.82
N THR A 194 35.54 7.08 -4.68
CA THR A 194 35.76 8.18 -5.63
C THR A 194 36.72 9.21 -5.05
N ALA A 195 37.68 9.65 -5.87
CA ALA A 195 38.68 10.66 -5.51
C ALA A 195 38.12 12.04 -5.07
N ALA A 196 36.81 12.27 -5.20
CA ALA A 196 36.14 13.50 -4.80
C ALA A 196 35.44 13.43 -3.44
N SER A 197 35.23 12.24 -2.85
CA SER A 197 34.60 12.09 -1.52
C SER A 197 35.61 12.15 -0.36
N SER A 198 36.90 12.28 -0.65
CA SER A 198 37.99 12.32 0.33
C SER A 198 38.13 13.65 1.07
N LEU A 199 37.30 14.66 0.81
CA LEU A 199 37.46 15.98 1.43
C LEU A 199 36.51 16.27 2.60
N ASN A 200 35.52 15.44 2.92
CA ASN A 200 34.60 15.71 4.06
C ASN A 200 34.17 14.50 4.90
N LEU A 201 34.85 13.37 4.80
CA LEU A 201 34.66 12.23 5.72
C LEU A 201 35.93 11.98 6.54
N THR A 202 36.36 13.00 7.29
CA THR A 202 37.27 12.79 8.41
C THR A 202 36.48 12.30 9.61
N ALA A 203 36.65 11.00 9.90
CA ALA A 203 36.58 10.37 11.21
C ALA A 203 35.21 10.29 11.91
N ILE A 204 34.54 9.15 11.73
CA ILE A 204 34.25 8.25 12.85
C ILE A 204 34.63 6.83 12.40
N ASN A 205 35.93 6.53 12.47
CA ASN A 205 36.38 5.15 12.62
C ASN A 205 36.16 4.80 14.09
N THR A 206 35.13 4.01 14.37
CA THR A 206 35.03 3.24 15.60
C THR A 206 34.72 1.80 15.22
N ASP A 207 35.76 0.98 15.36
CA ASP A 207 35.77 -0.41 15.80
C ASP A 207 35.03 -1.47 14.97
N GLY A 208 35.83 -2.23 14.21
CA GLY A 208 35.48 -3.57 13.73
C GLY A 208 36.05 -3.88 12.36
N GLU A 209 37.07 -4.72 12.29
CA GLU A 209 37.55 -5.43 11.08
C GLU A 209 36.45 -6.37 10.54
N THR A 210 35.33 -5.81 10.13
CA THR A 210 34.25 -6.55 9.49
C THR A 210 34.55 -6.55 8.01
N ASN A 211 34.76 -7.74 7.43
CA ASN A 211 34.95 -7.87 5.98
C ASN A 211 33.76 -7.18 5.28
N PRO A 212 33.97 -6.29 4.29
CA PRO A 212 32.88 -5.62 3.58
C PRO A 212 31.79 -6.59 3.09
N ASP A 213 32.17 -7.81 2.73
CA ASP A 213 31.24 -8.86 2.30
C ASP A 213 30.34 -9.34 3.46
N GLN A 214 30.89 -9.49 4.67
CA GLN A 214 30.13 -9.83 5.87
C GLN A 214 29.16 -8.71 6.28
N ALA A 215 29.51 -7.45 6.05
CA ALA A 215 28.61 -6.33 6.30
C ALA A 215 27.39 -6.35 5.37
N LEU A 216 27.59 -6.66 4.08
CA LEU A 216 26.51 -6.81 3.10
C LEU A 216 25.62 -8.03 3.39
N GLU A 217 26.21 -9.15 3.81
CA GLU A 217 25.46 -10.33 4.24
C GLU A 217 24.61 -10.05 5.50
N SER A 218 25.15 -9.33 6.47
CA SER A 218 24.42 -8.91 7.68
C SER A 218 23.24 -8.00 7.33
N GLU A 219 23.44 -7.05 6.43
CA GLU A 219 22.35 -6.21 5.92
C GLU A 219 21.29 -7.01 5.17
N ALA A 220 21.70 -7.93 4.30
CA ALA A 220 20.79 -8.84 3.61
C ALA A 220 19.93 -9.61 4.63
N ALA A 221 20.56 -10.15 5.67
CA ALA A 221 19.87 -10.87 6.73
C ALA A 221 18.88 -9.99 7.51
N ASN A 222 19.25 -8.73 7.79
CA ASN A 222 18.37 -7.77 8.45
C ASN A 222 17.16 -7.41 7.58
N LEU A 223 17.36 -7.15 6.29
CA LEU A 223 16.28 -6.88 5.34
C LEU A 223 15.37 -8.09 5.15
N ILE A 224 15.94 -9.30 5.03
CA ILE A 224 15.15 -10.54 4.96
C ILE A 224 14.32 -10.70 6.23
N ARG A 225 14.87 -10.42 7.42
CA ARG A 225 14.12 -10.46 8.68
C ARG A 225 12.99 -9.44 8.72
N SER A 226 13.21 -8.22 8.23
CA SER A 226 12.17 -7.20 8.12
C SER A 226 11.07 -7.57 7.12
N ILE A 227 11.43 -8.20 6.00
CA ILE A 227 10.50 -8.63 4.95
C ILE A 227 9.74 -9.90 5.35
N SER A 228 10.37 -10.80 6.10
CA SER A 228 9.81 -12.08 6.54
C SER A 228 10.06 -12.32 8.04
N PRO A 229 9.37 -11.59 8.95
CA PRO A 229 9.60 -11.70 10.39
C PRO A 229 9.18 -13.04 11.04
N GLY A 230 8.72 -14.02 10.26
CA GLY A 230 8.65 -15.43 10.66
C GLY A 230 9.58 -16.23 9.75
N GLY A 231 10.62 -16.84 10.31
CA GLY A 231 11.68 -17.52 9.54
C GLY A 231 11.18 -18.55 8.51
N SER A 232 12.12 -19.04 7.69
CA SER A 232 11.94 -19.92 6.50
C SER A 232 11.00 -21.14 6.66
N GLY A 233 10.54 -21.48 7.88
CA GLY A 233 9.72 -22.65 8.17
C GLY A 233 8.22 -22.46 8.40
N SER A 234 7.63 -21.26 8.51
CA SER A 234 6.18 -21.18 8.83
C SER A 234 5.45 -19.88 8.46
N LEU A 235 5.41 -19.55 7.18
CA LEU A 235 4.45 -18.56 6.63
C LEU A 235 3.12 -19.19 6.17
N GLN A 236 2.96 -20.52 6.33
CA GLN A 236 1.75 -21.26 5.95
C GLN A 236 0.49 -20.85 6.73
N ASN A 237 0.62 -20.18 7.87
CA ASN A 237 -0.53 -19.78 8.70
C ASN A 237 -1.36 -18.62 8.14
N TRP A 238 -0.95 -17.95 7.05
CA TRP A 238 -1.55 -16.67 6.58
C TRP A 238 -2.02 -16.67 5.12
N GLY A 239 -2.03 -17.85 4.48
CA GLY A 239 -2.53 -18.00 3.11
C GLY A 239 -1.74 -17.24 2.02
N VAL A 240 -0.52 -16.76 2.32
CA VAL A 240 0.45 -16.25 1.33
C VAL A 240 1.78 -16.97 1.49
N LYS A 241 2.27 -17.58 0.42
CA LYS A 241 3.66 -18.04 0.36
C LYS A 241 4.56 -16.85 0.01
N VAL A 242 5.37 -16.39 0.97
CA VAL A 242 6.40 -15.36 0.71
C VAL A 242 7.75 -16.04 0.54
N LYS A 243 8.46 -15.69 -0.52
CA LYS A 243 9.84 -16.15 -0.75
C LYS A 243 10.70 -14.94 -1.10
N VAL A 244 11.82 -14.79 -0.41
CA VAL A 244 12.85 -13.81 -0.74
C VAL A 244 14.04 -14.57 -1.30
N ASP A 245 14.40 -14.29 -2.54
CA ASP A 245 15.68 -14.71 -3.12
C ASP A 245 16.62 -13.50 -3.11
N THR A 246 17.88 -13.69 -2.75
CA THR A 246 18.83 -12.59 -2.58
C THR A 246 20.02 -12.73 -3.51
N LEU A 247 20.43 -11.61 -4.11
CA LEU A 247 21.68 -11.46 -4.86
C LEU A 247 22.53 -10.38 -4.19
N ILE A 248 23.78 -10.70 -3.86
CA ILE A 248 24.74 -9.76 -3.25
C ILE A 248 25.77 -9.39 -4.31
N ARG A 249 25.84 -8.11 -4.63
CA ARG A 249 26.65 -7.51 -5.68
C ARG A 249 26.62 -8.27 -7.02
N PRO A 250 25.41 -8.54 -7.57
CA PRO A 250 25.31 -9.30 -8.82
C PRO A 250 25.94 -8.55 -9.99
N GLY A 251 26.38 -9.28 -11.00
CA GLY A 251 26.55 -8.71 -12.35
C GLY A 251 25.20 -8.51 -13.05
N ALA A 252 25.15 -7.70 -14.11
CA ALA A 252 23.95 -7.48 -14.92
C ALA A 252 23.41 -8.79 -15.53
N GLU A 253 24.29 -9.70 -15.95
CA GLU A 253 23.90 -11.02 -16.46
C GLU A 253 23.22 -11.87 -15.37
N GLU A 254 23.79 -11.90 -14.16
CA GLU A 254 23.22 -12.66 -13.05
C GLU A 254 21.85 -12.12 -12.63
N LEU A 255 21.73 -10.79 -12.53
CA LEU A 255 20.47 -10.12 -12.25
C LEU A 255 19.42 -10.44 -13.33
N THR A 256 19.80 -10.33 -14.60
CA THR A 256 18.91 -10.62 -15.73
C THR A 256 18.47 -12.08 -15.71
N LYS A 257 19.40 -13.01 -15.49
CA LYS A 257 19.10 -14.45 -15.39
C LYS A 257 18.15 -14.76 -14.24
N ALA A 258 18.31 -14.09 -13.10
CA ALA A 258 17.38 -14.24 -11.99
C ALA A 258 15.98 -13.73 -12.36
N LEU A 259 15.87 -12.52 -12.91
CA LEU A 259 14.60 -11.92 -13.32
C LEU A 259 13.89 -12.76 -14.39
N ASP A 260 14.63 -13.30 -15.36
CA ASP A 260 14.11 -14.12 -16.48
C ASP A 260 13.47 -15.44 -16.07
N THR A 261 13.59 -15.82 -14.80
CA THR A 261 12.76 -16.89 -14.23
C THR A 261 11.26 -16.53 -14.17
N GLY A 262 10.90 -15.25 -14.33
CA GLY A 262 9.52 -14.75 -14.36
C GLY A 262 8.74 -14.94 -13.06
N LYS A 263 9.39 -15.40 -11.98
CA LYS A 263 8.71 -15.80 -10.74
C LYS A 263 8.51 -14.65 -9.75
N TYR A 264 9.21 -13.52 -9.92
CA TYR A 264 9.20 -12.41 -8.98
C TYR A 264 8.07 -11.42 -9.27
N LYS A 265 7.36 -10.98 -8.23
CA LYS A 265 6.34 -9.93 -8.32
C LYS A 265 6.77 -8.61 -7.68
N ALA A 266 7.77 -8.67 -6.82
CA ALA A 266 8.43 -7.48 -6.34
C ALA A 266 9.96 -7.58 -6.47
N PHE A 267 10.57 -6.43 -6.71
CA PHE A 267 12.01 -6.24 -6.81
C PHE A 267 12.44 -5.23 -5.74
N PHE A 268 13.38 -5.61 -4.89
CA PHE A 268 13.89 -4.77 -3.81
C PHE A 268 15.38 -4.54 -4.06
N TYR A 269 15.80 -3.29 -4.04
CA TYR A 269 17.21 -2.91 -4.15
C TYR A 269 17.63 -2.10 -2.92
N ALA A 270 18.76 -2.48 -2.32
CA ALA A 270 19.43 -1.71 -1.28
C ALA A 270 20.90 -1.51 -1.67
N GLY A 271 21.37 -0.28 -1.67
CA GLY A 271 22.71 0.06 -2.13
C GLY A 271 22.82 1.51 -2.56
N HIS A 272 23.94 1.88 -3.16
CA HIS A 272 24.14 3.25 -3.62
C HIS A 272 23.44 3.53 -4.95
N GLY A 273 23.01 4.76 -5.15
CA GLY A 273 22.41 5.27 -6.38
C GLY A 273 22.76 6.74 -6.59
N ILE A 274 22.92 7.14 -7.84
CA ILE A 274 23.15 8.54 -8.23
C ILE A 274 22.11 8.98 -9.25
N ALA A 275 21.78 10.27 -9.25
CA ALA A 275 20.92 10.86 -10.26
C ALA A 275 21.64 10.92 -11.61
N ALA A 276 20.95 10.54 -12.69
CA ALA A 276 21.44 10.53 -14.06
C ALA A 276 20.24 10.59 -15.03
N PRO A 277 20.40 11.12 -16.26
CA PRO A 277 19.27 11.40 -17.15
C PRO A 277 18.35 10.20 -17.44
N ASN A 278 18.91 8.98 -17.47
CA ASN A 278 18.20 7.74 -17.81
C ASN A 278 17.62 7.03 -16.57
N GLY A 279 17.08 7.78 -15.61
CA GLY A 279 16.49 7.21 -14.39
C GLY A 279 17.53 6.89 -13.32
N GLY A 280 18.64 7.64 -13.26
CA GLY A 280 19.71 7.36 -12.32
C GLY A 280 20.62 6.20 -12.72
N SER A 281 21.58 5.93 -11.84
CA SER A 281 22.52 4.82 -11.97
C SER A 281 22.63 4.11 -10.63
N LEU A 282 22.33 2.80 -10.62
CA LEU A 282 22.41 1.92 -9.46
C LEU A 282 23.71 1.12 -9.53
N PHE A 283 24.46 1.11 -8.43
CA PHE A 283 25.73 0.41 -8.36
C PHE A 283 25.50 -1.05 -7.96
N LEU A 284 25.59 -1.97 -8.91
CA LEU A 284 25.40 -3.39 -8.63
C LEU A 284 26.63 -3.97 -7.91
N ARG A 285 27.81 -3.77 -8.50
CA ARG A 285 29.11 -4.24 -7.97
C ARG A 285 30.23 -3.29 -8.39
N PRO A 286 31.46 -3.43 -7.85
CA PRO A 286 32.56 -2.55 -8.22
C PRO A 286 32.77 -2.51 -9.74
N GLY A 287 32.68 -1.31 -10.32
CA GLY A 287 32.85 -1.07 -11.75
C GLY A 287 31.64 -1.37 -12.63
N GLU A 288 30.53 -1.83 -12.07
CA GLU A 288 29.32 -2.17 -12.84
C GLU A 288 28.08 -1.48 -12.27
N GLN A 289 27.40 -0.77 -13.18
CA GLN A 289 26.23 0.05 -12.89
C GLN A 289 25.09 -0.34 -13.82
N LEU A 290 23.86 -0.10 -13.37
CA LEU A 290 22.64 -0.31 -14.14
C LEU A 290 21.79 0.95 -14.10
N ASN A 291 21.40 1.46 -15.27
CA ASN A 291 20.53 2.64 -15.32
C ASN A 291 19.04 2.27 -15.21
N GLY A 292 18.21 3.27 -14.92
CA GLY A 292 16.76 3.09 -14.73
C GLY A 292 16.05 2.56 -15.97
N THR A 293 16.42 3.01 -17.17
CA THR A 293 15.84 2.53 -18.43
C THR A 293 16.11 1.04 -18.66
N GLU A 294 17.35 0.60 -18.51
CA GLU A 294 17.76 -0.82 -18.63
C GLU A 294 17.07 -1.69 -17.60
N LEU A 295 17.03 -1.24 -16.33
CA LEU A 295 16.34 -1.95 -15.26
C LEU A 295 14.84 -2.07 -15.58
N ALA A 296 14.20 -0.99 -16.03
CA ALA A 296 12.77 -1.01 -16.35
C ALA A 296 12.44 -2.04 -17.43
N GLN A 297 13.28 -2.17 -18.48
CA GLN A 297 13.11 -3.22 -19.49
C GLN A 297 13.11 -4.62 -18.89
N ALA A 298 14.06 -4.91 -17.98
CA ALA A 298 14.15 -6.20 -17.33
C ALA A 298 12.95 -6.48 -16.39
N LEU A 299 12.49 -5.47 -15.64
CA LEU A 299 11.36 -5.59 -14.71
C LEU A 299 10.03 -5.78 -15.43
N VAL A 300 9.78 -4.99 -16.49
CA VAL A 300 8.52 -5.01 -17.25
C VAL A 300 8.39 -6.31 -18.05
N ARG A 301 9.47 -6.74 -18.72
CA ARG A 301 9.52 -8.03 -19.42
C ARG A 301 9.13 -9.20 -18.52
N ASN A 302 9.53 -9.13 -17.25
CA ASN A 302 9.29 -10.17 -16.24
C ASN A 302 8.05 -9.91 -15.37
N GLN A 303 7.21 -8.92 -15.73
CA GLN A 303 5.95 -8.60 -15.06
C GLN A 303 6.10 -8.37 -13.55
N VAL A 304 7.18 -7.70 -13.16
CA VAL A 304 7.37 -7.19 -11.80
C VAL A 304 6.39 -6.05 -11.57
N ILE A 305 5.65 -6.10 -10.46
CA ILE A 305 4.57 -5.15 -10.14
C ILE A 305 5.10 -4.01 -9.27
N LEU A 306 5.91 -4.34 -8.27
CA LEU A 306 6.42 -3.41 -7.28
C LEU A 306 7.95 -3.40 -7.29
N ALA A 307 8.55 -2.23 -7.50
CA ALA A 307 9.97 -2.00 -7.29
C ALA A 307 10.19 -1.10 -6.06
N VAL A 308 11.04 -1.53 -5.11
CA VAL A 308 11.37 -0.79 -3.89
C VAL A 308 12.87 -0.49 -3.88
N PHE A 309 13.22 0.78 -3.80
CA PHE A 309 14.59 1.26 -3.78
C PHE A 309 14.90 1.90 -2.44
N ASN A 310 15.66 1.17 -1.62
CA ASN A 310 16.35 1.72 -0.47
C ASN A 310 17.73 2.23 -0.90
N ALA A 311 17.71 3.24 -1.77
CA ALA A 311 18.87 3.92 -2.30
C ALA A 311 18.60 5.42 -2.31
N CYS A 312 19.64 6.21 -2.05
CA CYS A 312 19.52 7.66 -2.10
C CYS A 312 19.11 8.12 -3.51
N TRP A 313 18.39 9.24 -3.58
CA TRP A 313 18.10 9.95 -4.83
C TRP A 313 17.24 9.21 -5.87
N GLY A 314 16.56 8.11 -5.50
CA GLY A 314 15.69 7.38 -6.43
C GLY A 314 14.45 8.15 -6.88
N ALA A 315 13.98 9.13 -6.09
CA ALA A 315 12.90 10.04 -6.47
C ALA A 315 13.41 11.46 -6.79
N TYR A 316 14.67 11.58 -7.22
CA TYR A 316 15.34 12.85 -7.52
C TYR A 316 15.67 12.98 -9.01
N PRO A 317 15.26 14.08 -9.69
CA PRO A 317 15.60 14.26 -11.11
C PRO A 317 17.06 14.67 -11.33
N ALA A 318 17.64 14.21 -12.44
CA ALA A 318 18.98 14.57 -12.88
C ALA A 318 19.08 16.04 -13.33
N LYS A 319 20.31 16.52 -13.44
CA LYS A 319 20.64 17.88 -13.90
C LYS A 319 21.43 17.87 -15.20
N SER A 320 21.20 18.88 -16.05
CA SER A 320 22.02 19.23 -17.20
C SER A 320 22.43 20.70 -17.06
N GLY A 321 23.67 20.95 -16.66
CA GLY A 321 24.10 22.30 -16.25
C GLY A 321 23.36 22.76 -15.00
N GLN A 322 22.66 23.89 -15.07
CA GLN A 322 21.82 24.43 -13.99
C GLN A 322 20.35 23.97 -14.07
N GLU A 323 19.96 23.32 -15.16
CA GLU A 323 18.58 22.90 -15.39
C GLU A 323 18.31 21.47 -14.91
N MET A 324 17.15 21.25 -14.30
CA MET A 324 16.68 19.90 -13.98
C MET A 324 16.03 19.25 -15.20
N ILE A 325 16.38 17.99 -15.45
CA ILE A 325 15.85 17.23 -16.59
C ILE A 325 14.48 16.68 -16.21
N PRO A 326 13.39 17.03 -16.92
CA PRO A 326 12.07 16.44 -16.68
C PRO A 326 12.09 14.91 -16.79
N ARG A 327 11.36 14.22 -15.90
CA ARG A 327 11.15 12.76 -15.95
C ARG A 327 12.43 11.91 -15.94
N SER A 328 13.44 12.36 -15.22
CA SER A 328 14.74 11.69 -15.14
C SER A 328 15.00 10.98 -13.81
N SER A 329 14.08 11.07 -12.83
CA SER A 329 14.21 10.30 -11.61
C SER A 329 13.97 8.81 -11.87
N LEU A 330 14.61 7.94 -11.10
CA LEU A 330 14.46 6.48 -11.22
C LEU A 330 12.98 6.06 -11.15
N ALA A 331 12.23 6.63 -10.20
CA ALA A 331 10.82 6.32 -10.05
C ALA A 331 9.98 6.72 -11.26
N GLU A 332 10.19 7.92 -11.82
CA GLU A 332 9.46 8.37 -13.01
C GLU A 332 9.79 7.51 -14.23
N VAL A 333 11.08 7.20 -14.44
CA VAL A 333 11.54 6.40 -15.60
C VAL A 333 10.97 4.98 -15.54
N LEU A 334 10.95 4.35 -14.36
CA LEU A 334 10.38 3.01 -14.22
C LEU A 334 8.87 2.99 -14.46
N ILE A 335 8.12 3.97 -13.93
CA ILE A 335 6.68 4.07 -14.20
C ILE A 335 6.42 4.36 -15.69
N HIS A 336 7.17 5.28 -16.29
CA HIS A 336 7.08 5.62 -17.72
C HIS A 336 7.19 4.38 -18.61
N HIS A 337 8.13 3.50 -18.29
CA HIS A 337 8.34 2.26 -19.03
C HIS A 337 7.37 1.12 -18.67
N GLY A 338 6.44 1.32 -17.73
CA GLY A 338 5.36 0.37 -17.44
C GLY A 338 5.53 -0.45 -16.17
N VAL A 339 6.47 -0.12 -15.26
CA VAL A 339 6.47 -0.71 -13.92
C VAL A 339 5.24 -0.16 -13.16
N PRO A 340 4.35 -1.01 -12.60
CA PRO A 340 3.09 -0.53 -12.03
C PRO A 340 3.21 0.34 -10.77
N ALA A 341 4.16 0.03 -9.89
CA ALA A 341 4.42 0.79 -8.67
C ALA A 341 5.91 0.83 -8.35
N VAL A 342 6.40 2.02 -7.98
CA VAL A 342 7.79 2.25 -7.59
C VAL A 342 7.84 3.04 -6.30
N LEU A 343 8.54 2.52 -5.31
CA LEU A 343 8.79 3.18 -4.03
C LEU A 343 10.27 3.52 -3.95
N ALA A 344 10.60 4.80 -3.89
CA ALA A 344 11.98 5.27 -3.88
C ALA A 344 12.19 6.38 -2.86
N MET A 345 13.40 6.51 -2.32
CA MET A 345 13.72 7.55 -1.35
C MET A 345 13.98 8.88 -2.07
N ARG A 346 13.44 9.99 -1.54
CA ARG A 346 13.70 11.36 -2.04
C ARG A 346 15.12 11.82 -1.74
N ASP A 347 15.62 11.51 -0.56
CA ASP A 347 16.92 11.90 0.00
C ASP A 347 17.47 10.72 0.82
N ALA A 348 18.68 10.84 1.36
CA ALA A 348 19.26 9.83 2.24
C ALA A 348 18.41 9.62 3.49
N ILE A 349 18.23 8.36 3.85
CA ILE A 349 17.50 7.89 5.02
C ILE A 349 18.45 7.08 5.90
N ALA A 350 18.34 7.20 7.22
CA ALA A 350 19.17 6.40 8.12
C ALA A 350 18.78 4.91 8.05
N ASP A 351 19.76 4.02 8.12
CA ASP A 351 19.54 2.56 7.99
C ASP A 351 18.44 2.04 8.93
N ARG A 352 18.41 2.50 10.18
CA ARG A 352 17.39 2.10 11.16
C ARG A 352 15.98 2.55 10.77
N GLU A 353 15.85 3.75 10.21
CA GLU A 353 14.57 4.31 9.76
C GLU A 353 14.07 3.57 8.52
N ALA A 354 14.96 3.30 7.57
CA ALA A 354 14.67 2.52 6.37
C ALA A 354 14.23 1.09 6.70
N LEU A 355 14.94 0.41 7.60
CA LEU A 355 14.57 -0.94 8.06
C LEU A 355 13.20 -0.95 8.75
N SER A 356 12.95 0.03 9.65
CA SER A 356 11.66 0.17 10.33
C SER A 356 10.52 0.41 9.33
N PHE A 357 10.77 1.20 8.29
CA PHE A 357 9.81 1.43 7.21
C PHE A 357 9.52 0.15 6.42
N ILE A 358 10.56 -0.54 5.94
CA ILE A 358 10.44 -1.75 5.12
C ILE A 358 9.73 -2.85 5.89
N GLU A 359 10.03 -3.02 7.18
CA GLU A 359 9.37 -3.99 8.04
C GLU A 359 7.85 -3.74 8.07
N ILE A 360 7.43 -2.53 8.45
CA ILE A 360 6.01 -2.21 8.59
C ILE A 360 5.29 -2.21 7.26
N PHE A 361 5.94 -1.69 6.22
CA PHE A 361 5.42 -1.70 4.85
C PHE A 361 5.14 -3.13 4.38
N THR A 362 6.12 -4.03 4.48
CA THR A 362 5.98 -5.41 4.03
C THR A 362 4.97 -6.17 4.88
N ARG A 363 4.98 -5.97 6.20
CA ARG A 363 3.99 -6.57 7.11
C ARG A 363 2.56 -6.13 6.79
N SER A 364 2.37 -4.86 6.45
CA SER A 364 1.06 -4.32 6.06
C SER A 364 0.57 -4.91 4.74
N LEU A 365 1.45 -5.01 3.73
CA LEU A 365 1.14 -5.66 2.45
C LEU A 365 0.68 -7.11 2.63
N LEU A 366 1.32 -7.81 3.56
CA LEU A 366 1.11 -9.24 3.79
C LEU A 366 0.00 -9.54 4.81
N GLY A 367 -0.55 -8.53 5.48
CA GLY A 367 -1.63 -8.68 6.46
C GLY A 367 -1.20 -9.42 7.74
N PHE A 368 0.03 -9.17 8.22
CA PHE A 368 0.55 -9.82 9.44
C PHE A 368 -0.33 -9.49 10.67
N LYS A 369 -0.72 -10.52 11.42
CA LYS A 369 -1.29 -10.39 12.77
C LYS A 369 -0.18 -10.62 13.79
N ASP A 370 0.21 -9.60 14.53
CA ASP A 370 1.12 -9.79 15.67
C ASP A 370 0.45 -10.64 16.75
N LYS A 371 1.02 -11.83 17.01
CA LYS A 371 0.57 -12.69 18.13
C LYS A 371 1.00 -12.15 19.49
N GLU A 372 2.06 -11.36 19.58
CA GLU A 372 2.54 -10.75 20.83
C GLU A 372 1.97 -9.36 21.12
N ALA A 373 1.34 -8.71 20.13
CA ALA A 373 0.69 -7.42 20.33
C ALA A 373 -0.78 -7.59 20.76
N GLN A 374 -1.06 -8.37 21.81
CA GLN A 374 -2.39 -8.40 22.45
C GLN A 374 -2.79 -7.06 23.10
N MET A 375 -1.92 -6.04 23.10
CA MET A 375 -2.19 -4.72 23.66
C MET A 375 -2.10 -3.53 22.70
N SER A 376 -1.73 -3.71 21.43
CA SER A 376 -1.75 -2.62 20.45
C SER A 376 -3.04 -2.66 19.64
N LYS A 377 -3.97 -1.75 19.94
CA LYS A 377 -5.19 -1.48 19.14
C LYS A 377 -4.89 -0.93 17.72
N LEU A 378 -3.63 -0.86 17.28
CA LEU A 378 -3.28 -0.46 15.92
C LEU A 378 -3.16 -1.69 15.00
N PHE A 379 -4.32 -2.10 14.47
CA PHE A 379 -4.53 -2.80 13.19
C PHE A 379 -4.11 -4.29 13.07
N PRO A 380 -4.91 -5.25 13.56
CA PRO A 380 -5.12 -6.48 12.80
C PRO A 380 -5.98 -6.13 11.58
N GLY A 381 -5.53 -6.40 10.36
CA GLY A 381 -6.28 -5.99 9.16
C GLY A 381 -6.11 -6.91 7.94
N PRO A 382 -7.06 -6.86 6.98
CA PRO A 382 -6.95 -7.53 5.70
C PRO A 382 -5.73 -7.03 4.90
N ARG A 383 -5.29 -7.80 3.90
CA ARG A 383 -4.24 -7.34 2.96
C ARG A 383 -4.66 -6.01 2.36
N VAL A 384 -3.76 -5.04 2.35
CA VAL A 384 -4.06 -3.68 1.90
C VAL A 384 -3.31 -3.34 0.60
N PRO A 385 -3.82 -2.41 -0.22
CA PRO A 385 -3.08 -1.94 -1.38
C PRO A 385 -1.77 -1.21 -0.99
N ILE A 386 -0.84 -1.09 -1.95
CA ILE A 386 0.51 -0.55 -1.72
C ILE A 386 0.50 0.86 -1.12
N ASP A 387 -0.34 1.75 -1.63
CA ASP A 387 -0.48 3.12 -1.11
C ASP A 387 -0.97 3.16 0.35
N GLN A 388 -1.86 2.25 0.73
CA GLN A 388 -2.28 2.09 2.13
C GLN A 388 -1.15 1.51 3.01
N ALA A 389 -0.39 0.55 2.51
CA ALA A 389 0.78 0.01 3.24
C ALA A 389 1.84 1.10 3.48
N VAL A 390 2.10 1.96 2.49
CA VAL A 390 3.00 3.12 2.66
C VAL A 390 2.45 4.09 3.71
N ARG A 391 1.15 4.39 3.70
CA ARG A 391 0.53 5.23 4.75
C ARG A 391 0.76 4.67 6.15
N ILE A 392 0.53 3.37 6.36
CA ILE A 392 0.70 2.71 7.66
C ILE A 392 2.18 2.79 8.10
N ALA A 393 3.11 2.50 7.18
CA ALA A 393 4.54 2.60 7.47
C ALA A 393 4.97 4.03 7.84
N ARG A 394 4.45 5.06 7.15
CA ARG A 394 4.69 6.47 7.50
C ARG A 394 4.14 6.83 8.88
N GLN A 395 2.95 6.35 9.24
CA GLN A 395 2.37 6.56 10.58
C GLN A 395 3.25 5.96 11.67
N GLN A 396 3.78 4.75 11.46
CA GLN A 396 4.67 4.12 12.44
C GLN A 396 6.00 4.87 12.57
N LEU A 397 6.61 5.28 11.45
CA LEU A 397 7.81 6.12 11.48
C LEU A 397 7.57 7.41 12.26
N LEU A 398 6.45 8.09 12.04
CA LEU A 398 6.11 9.31 12.76
C LEU A 398 5.99 9.07 14.27
N THR A 399 5.38 7.97 14.70
CA THR A 399 5.28 7.62 16.13
C THR A 399 6.66 7.33 16.75
N LEU A 400 7.53 6.62 16.02
CA LEU A 400 8.87 6.24 16.48
C LEU A 400 9.86 7.42 16.50
N TYR A 401 9.87 8.23 15.43
CA TYR A 401 10.88 9.25 15.17
C TYR A 401 10.39 10.70 15.31
N LYS A 402 9.10 10.89 15.62
CA LYS A 402 8.42 12.20 15.79
C LYS A 402 8.16 12.94 14.48
N TYR A 403 7.16 13.83 14.51
CA TYR A 403 6.69 14.58 13.34
C TYR A 403 7.76 15.54 12.78
N ASN A 404 8.63 16.08 13.63
CA ASN A 404 9.65 17.05 13.22
C ASN A 404 10.89 16.43 12.58
N GLN A 405 10.89 15.13 12.29
CA GLN A 405 11.96 14.46 11.55
C GLN A 405 11.48 14.13 10.12
N PRO A 406 12.35 14.25 9.10
CA PRO A 406 11.94 14.07 7.70
C PRO A 406 11.72 12.61 7.31
N ALA A 407 12.17 11.64 8.12
CA ALA A 407 12.20 10.21 7.79
C ALA A 407 10.88 9.66 7.21
N TRP A 408 9.72 10.04 7.77
CA TRP A 408 8.40 9.60 7.30
C TRP A 408 7.97 10.23 5.95
N THR A 409 8.67 11.27 5.50
CA THR A 409 8.42 11.99 4.25
C THR A 409 9.36 11.57 3.11
N LEU A 410 10.39 10.77 3.41
CA LEU A 410 11.42 10.37 2.45
C LEU A 410 10.98 9.25 1.49
N PRO A 411 10.23 8.22 1.91
CA PRO A 411 9.73 7.21 0.99
C PRO A 411 8.67 7.82 0.08
N ILE A 412 8.94 7.89 -1.22
CA ILE A 412 8.03 8.44 -2.24
C ILE A 412 7.47 7.30 -3.07
N LEU A 413 6.15 7.13 -3.02
CA LEU A 413 5.44 6.16 -3.83
C LEU A 413 4.98 6.80 -5.13
N TYR A 414 5.47 6.28 -6.26
CA TYR A 414 4.89 6.49 -7.57
C TYR A 414 4.04 5.29 -7.96
N MET A 415 2.89 5.55 -8.57
CA MET A 415 2.01 4.52 -9.11
C MET A 415 1.56 4.90 -10.52
N HIS A 416 1.46 3.89 -11.37
CA HIS A 416 0.84 4.02 -12.67
C HIS A 416 -0.64 4.47 -12.53
N PRO A 417 -1.14 5.39 -13.38
CA PRO A 417 -2.50 5.93 -13.26
C PRO A 417 -3.62 4.88 -13.36
N GLU A 418 -3.35 3.76 -14.02
CA GLU A 418 -4.29 2.63 -14.16
C GLU A 418 -4.18 1.57 -13.08
N PHE A 419 -3.09 1.55 -12.29
CA PHE A 419 -2.87 0.49 -11.31
C PHE A 419 -3.57 0.77 -9.98
N ASP A 420 -4.39 -0.16 -9.51
CA ASP A 420 -5.21 -0.01 -8.30
C ASP A 420 -4.47 -0.28 -6.98
N GLY A 421 -3.16 -0.57 -7.04
CA GLY A 421 -2.31 -0.81 -5.89
C GLY A 421 -2.41 -2.22 -5.31
N GLN A 422 -3.20 -3.12 -5.89
CA GLN A 422 -3.34 -4.49 -5.41
C GLN A 422 -2.16 -5.35 -5.88
N LEU A 423 -1.25 -5.67 -4.96
CA LEU A 423 -0.14 -6.60 -5.23
C LEU A 423 -0.55 -8.06 -5.04
N LEU A 424 -1.37 -8.31 -4.01
CA LEU A 424 -1.83 -9.63 -3.61
C LEU A 424 -3.34 -9.67 -3.62
N GLN A 425 -3.90 -10.85 -3.82
CA GLN A 425 -5.34 -11.03 -3.80
C GLN A 425 -5.86 -10.64 -2.40
N THR A 426 -6.85 -9.76 -2.32
CA THR A 426 -7.47 -9.39 -1.05
C THR A 426 -8.13 -10.62 -0.45
N LEU A 427 -7.91 -10.84 0.85
CA LEU A 427 -8.73 -11.76 1.61
C LEU A 427 -10.01 -10.99 1.90
N ASP A 428 -11.04 -11.15 1.07
CA ASP A 428 -12.38 -10.70 1.46
C ASP A 428 -12.74 -11.42 2.77
N GLU A 429 -13.08 -10.70 3.83
CA GLU A 429 -13.57 -11.35 5.06
C GLU A 429 -14.92 -12.06 4.80
N THR A 430 -15.64 -11.66 3.75
CA THR A 430 -16.86 -12.32 3.25
C THR A 430 -16.59 -13.54 2.36
N GLN A 431 -15.41 -13.59 1.70
CA GLN A 431 -14.91 -14.75 0.96
C GLN A 431 -13.61 -15.26 1.55
N SER A 432 -13.49 -15.28 2.87
CA SER A 432 -12.44 -16.09 3.47
C SER A 432 -12.79 -17.52 3.07
N PRO A 433 -11.99 -18.21 2.25
CA PRO A 433 -12.08 -19.66 2.28
C PRO A 433 -11.75 -19.96 3.73
N THR A 434 -12.71 -20.51 4.47
CA THR A 434 -12.45 -21.09 5.78
C THR A 434 -11.17 -21.88 5.61
N VAL A 435 -10.07 -21.37 6.17
CA VAL A 435 -8.78 -22.05 6.09
C VAL A 435 -9.06 -23.38 6.74
N MET A 436 -9.20 -24.43 5.92
CA MET A 436 -9.32 -25.77 6.43
C MET A 436 -8.00 -25.99 7.16
N PRO A 437 -7.97 -26.10 8.50
CA PRO A 437 -6.78 -26.61 9.15
C PRO A 437 -6.53 -27.98 8.50
N ASN A 438 -5.29 -28.24 8.09
CA ASN A 438 -4.86 -29.53 7.55
C ASN A 438 -5.62 -30.66 8.25
N ILE A 439 -6.55 -31.27 7.52
CA ILE A 439 -7.46 -32.29 8.05
C ILE A 439 -6.65 -33.56 8.19
N SER A 440 -6.04 -33.73 9.36
CA SER A 440 -5.61 -35.03 9.87
C SER A 440 -6.60 -35.59 10.89
N GLY A 441 -7.83 -35.03 10.98
CA GLY A 441 -8.92 -35.54 11.81
C GLY A 441 -10.22 -35.59 11.03
N THR A 442 -10.89 -36.74 11.01
CA THR A 442 -12.17 -36.97 10.33
C THR A 442 -13.26 -36.06 10.92
N MET A 443 -13.65 -35.01 10.19
CA MET A 443 -14.85 -34.23 10.52
C MET A 443 -16.10 -35.13 10.39
N PRO A 444 -17.06 -35.05 11.32
CA PRO A 444 -18.29 -35.83 11.24
C PRO A 444 -19.15 -35.35 10.06
N ALA A 445 -19.69 -36.30 9.30
CA ALA A 445 -20.37 -35.99 8.05
C ALA A 445 -21.77 -35.47 8.36
N ALA A 446 -22.10 -34.25 7.93
CA ALA A 446 -23.42 -33.67 8.17
C ALA A 446 -24.22 -33.49 6.88
N PHE A 447 -25.54 -33.64 6.99
CA PHE A 447 -26.47 -33.56 5.88
C PHE A 447 -27.73 -32.79 6.27
N LEU A 448 -28.31 -32.12 5.27
CA LEU A 448 -29.70 -31.68 5.30
C LEU A 448 -30.51 -32.53 4.33
N TYR A 449 -31.74 -32.87 4.69
CA TYR A 449 -32.70 -33.47 3.76
C TYR A 449 -34.11 -32.99 4.09
N TYR A 450 -35.00 -33.05 3.09
CA TYR A 450 -36.41 -32.76 3.33
C TYR A 450 -37.06 -33.91 4.09
N LEU A 451 -37.79 -33.60 5.17
CA LEU A 451 -38.39 -34.62 6.02
C LEU A 451 -39.40 -35.51 5.28
N ASP A 452 -40.05 -34.98 4.23
CA ASP A 452 -40.97 -35.71 3.35
C ASP A 452 -40.27 -36.46 2.20
N ARG A 453 -38.98 -36.20 1.96
CA ARG A 453 -38.16 -36.75 0.86
C ARG A 453 -36.72 -37.05 1.32
N PRO A 454 -36.52 -38.02 2.22
CA PRO A 454 -35.20 -38.32 2.80
C PRO A 454 -34.16 -38.79 1.76
N GLU A 455 -34.59 -39.24 0.58
CA GLU A 455 -33.72 -39.62 -0.53
C GLU A 455 -32.95 -38.42 -1.12
N ARG A 456 -33.42 -37.19 -0.92
CA ARG A 456 -32.73 -35.97 -1.34
C ARG A 456 -31.95 -35.38 -0.18
N LYS A 457 -30.69 -35.81 -0.05
CA LYS A 457 -29.76 -35.30 0.94
C LYS A 457 -28.70 -34.37 0.34
N TRP A 458 -28.43 -33.27 1.02
CA TRP A 458 -27.37 -32.33 0.71
C TRP A 458 -26.28 -32.45 1.76
N SER A 459 -25.09 -32.89 1.34
CA SER A 459 -23.91 -32.98 2.21
C SER A 459 -23.34 -31.60 2.50
N ILE A 460 -23.01 -31.31 3.75
CA ILE A 460 -22.26 -30.11 4.14
C ILE A 460 -20.78 -30.36 3.86
N ARG A 461 -20.29 -29.79 2.75
CA ARG A 461 -18.92 -30.02 2.27
C ARG A 461 -17.98 -28.95 2.79
N GLY A 462 -16.79 -29.34 3.24
CA GLY A 462 -15.79 -28.40 3.76
C GLY A 462 -16.20 -27.71 5.07
N GLY A 463 -17.17 -28.27 5.80
CA GLY A 463 -17.65 -27.74 7.06
C GLY A 463 -18.53 -26.49 6.95
N ALA A 464 -19.03 -26.14 5.77
CA ALA A 464 -20.01 -25.06 5.62
C ALA A 464 -21.04 -25.33 4.51
N MET A 465 -22.21 -24.71 4.61
CA MET A 465 -23.26 -24.74 3.59
C MET A 465 -24.06 -23.43 3.61
N ASN A 466 -24.09 -22.72 2.49
CA ASN A 466 -24.94 -21.55 2.28
C ASN A 466 -26.33 -21.98 1.80
N ILE A 467 -27.38 -21.39 2.38
CA ILE A 467 -28.77 -21.72 2.07
C ILE A 467 -29.50 -20.45 1.66
N GLY A 468 -30.20 -20.48 0.52
CA GLY A 468 -30.92 -19.32 0.02
C GLY A 468 -31.67 -19.59 -1.28
N ARG A 469 -32.28 -18.55 -1.84
CA ARG A 469 -33.02 -18.65 -3.11
C ARG A 469 -32.14 -18.46 -4.34
N ASP A 470 -31.03 -17.74 -4.21
CA ASP A 470 -30.11 -17.48 -5.31
C ASP A 470 -29.32 -18.74 -5.69
N MET A 471 -28.98 -18.88 -6.97
CA MET A 471 -28.29 -20.06 -7.52
C MET A 471 -26.85 -20.21 -7.03
N GLU A 472 -26.29 -19.17 -6.40
CA GLU A 472 -24.94 -19.17 -5.82
C GLU A 472 -24.89 -19.86 -4.44
N ASN A 473 -26.04 -20.21 -3.84
CA ASN A 473 -26.10 -20.95 -2.58
C ASN A 473 -25.91 -22.45 -2.79
N ASP A 474 -25.25 -23.12 -1.84
CA ASP A 474 -25.02 -24.57 -1.85
C ASP A 474 -26.34 -25.36 -1.80
N LEU A 475 -27.31 -24.86 -1.04
CA LEU A 475 -28.69 -25.36 -1.02
C LEU A 475 -29.65 -24.26 -1.50
N GLN A 476 -30.19 -24.46 -2.70
CA GLN A 476 -31.20 -23.58 -3.26
C GLN A 476 -32.60 -23.98 -2.82
N ILE A 477 -33.31 -23.06 -2.16
CA ILE A 477 -34.74 -23.22 -1.79
C ILE A 477 -35.55 -22.16 -2.53
N THR A 478 -36.42 -22.61 -3.43
CA THR A 478 -37.19 -21.74 -4.34
C THR A 478 -38.43 -21.10 -3.71
N GLU A 479 -38.72 -21.39 -2.44
CA GLU A 479 -39.87 -20.84 -1.72
C GLU A 479 -39.78 -19.30 -1.63
N LYS A 480 -40.92 -18.61 -1.84
CA LYS A 480 -40.95 -17.15 -2.01
C LYS A 480 -40.53 -16.38 -0.74
N TRP A 481 -40.75 -16.97 0.43
CA TRP A 481 -40.40 -16.43 1.75
C TRP A 481 -38.94 -16.68 2.14
N VAL A 482 -38.17 -17.43 1.35
CA VAL A 482 -36.74 -17.59 1.58
C VAL A 482 -35.99 -16.43 0.93
N SER A 483 -35.19 -15.71 1.73
CA SER A 483 -34.24 -14.69 1.25
C SER A 483 -33.29 -15.20 0.17
N LYS A 484 -32.79 -14.28 -0.65
CA LYS A 484 -31.76 -14.54 -1.67
C LYS A 484 -30.56 -15.30 -1.09
N ASN A 485 -30.00 -14.78 0.01
CA ASN A 485 -29.08 -15.47 0.91
C ASN A 485 -29.77 -15.52 2.28
N HIS A 486 -30.12 -16.70 2.77
CA HIS A 486 -30.99 -16.85 3.94
C HIS A 486 -30.18 -17.07 5.22
N CYS A 487 -29.38 -18.12 5.22
CA CYS A 487 -28.58 -18.48 6.38
C CYS A 487 -27.36 -19.30 5.93
N ARG A 488 -26.48 -19.55 6.88
CA ARG A 488 -25.30 -20.39 6.69
C ARG A 488 -25.20 -21.42 7.80
N ILE A 489 -24.94 -22.67 7.44
CA ILE A 489 -24.52 -23.69 8.40
C ILE A 489 -22.99 -23.78 8.38
N ILE A 490 -22.36 -23.76 9.55
CA ILE A 490 -20.91 -23.79 9.71
C ILE A 490 -20.48 -24.76 10.81
N CYS A 491 -19.38 -25.47 10.58
CA CYS A 491 -18.76 -26.37 11.52
C CYS A 491 -17.56 -25.67 12.18
N ARG A 492 -17.53 -25.66 13.52
CA ARG A 492 -16.41 -25.09 14.28
C ARG A 492 -15.88 -26.14 15.25
N LYS A 493 -14.56 -26.15 15.42
CA LYS A 493 -13.92 -26.90 16.50
C LYS A 493 -14.07 -26.10 17.78
N ASN A 494 -14.68 -26.69 18.80
CA ASN A 494 -14.78 -26.03 20.09
C ASN A 494 -13.38 -25.96 20.74
N ALA A 495 -13.03 -24.83 21.36
CA ALA A 495 -11.76 -24.69 22.07
C ALA A 495 -11.77 -25.45 23.42
N ASP A 496 -12.96 -25.66 23.99
CA ASP A 496 -13.16 -26.27 25.31
C ASP A 496 -13.56 -27.76 25.25
N TYR A 497 -13.91 -28.27 24.06
CA TYR A 497 -14.30 -29.67 23.84
C TYR A 497 -13.62 -30.25 22.58
N PRO A 498 -13.26 -31.55 22.57
CA PRO A 498 -12.52 -32.16 21.45
C PRO A 498 -13.35 -32.31 20.16
N ASP A 499 -14.67 -32.15 20.23
CA ASP A 499 -15.59 -32.46 19.13
C ASP A 499 -15.94 -31.24 18.26
N TYR A 500 -16.23 -31.52 16.98
CA TYR A 500 -16.73 -30.55 16.02
C TYR A 500 -18.24 -30.32 16.23
N GLN A 501 -18.66 -29.06 16.23
CA GLN A 501 -20.07 -28.69 16.38
C GLN A 501 -20.52 -27.81 15.20
N TYR A 502 -21.74 -28.07 14.73
CA TYR A 502 -22.38 -27.29 13.68
C TYR A 502 -23.24 -26.18 14.28
N PHE A 503 -23.27 -25.04 13.60
CA PHE A 503 -24.03 -23.86 13.97
C PHE A 503 -24.80 -23.34 12.75
N LEU A 504 -25.99 -22.81 12.96
CA LEU A 504 -26.78 -22.09 11.97
C LEU A 504 -26.73 -20.60 12.28
N GLU A 505 -26.21 -19.82 11.35
CA GLU A 505 -26.17 -18.37 11.38
C GLU A 505 -27.27 -17.83 10.45
N ASP A 506 -28.34 -17.28 11.04
CA ASP A 506 -29.43 -16.63 10.29
C ASP A 506 -29.09 -15.16 10.03
N PHE A 507 -29.23 -14.74 8.76
CA PHE A 507 -29.18 -13.33 8.34
C PHE A 507 -30.32 -13.03 7.36
N SER A 508 -31.42 -13.79 7.50
CA SER A 508 -32.54 -13.75 6.57
C SER A 508 -33.49 -12.59 6.86
N ARG A 509 -34.43 -12.30 5.96
CA ARG A 509 -35.41 -11.22 6.15
C ARG A 509 -36.53 -11.61 7.11
N PHE A 510 -36.86 -12.90 7.18
CA PHE A 510 -38.04 -13.42 7.88
C PHE A 510 -37.71 -14.42 9.00
N GLY A 511 -36.43 -14.71 9.22
CA GLY A 511 -35.94 -15.67 10.20
C GLY A 511 -36.05 -17.13 9.75
N THR A 512 -35.31 -17.97 10.45
CA THR A 512 -35.32 -19.43 10.36
C THR A 512 -36.06 -19.99 11.58
N PHE A 513 -36.92 -20.97 11.41
CA PHE A 513 -37.61 -21.63 12.52
C PHE A 513 -36.97 -22.98 12.79
N ILE A 514 -36.60 -23.23 14.05
CA ILE A 514 -36.07 -24.51 14.52
C ILE A 514 -37.07 -25.18 15.46
N TYR A 515 -37.18 -26.50 15.41
CA TYR A 515 -38.05 -27.26 16.30
C TYR A 515 -37.26 -27.74 17.52
N GLN A 516 -37.54 -27.16 18.68
CA GLN A 516 -36.85 -27.46 19.94
C GLN A 516 -37.88 -27.51 21.08
N ASP A 517 -37.71 -28.41 22.04
CA ASP A 517 -38.61 -28.54 23.21
C ASP A 517 -40.10 -28.63 22.86
N GLY A 518 -40.44 -29.37 21.81
CA GLY A 518 -41.82 -29.61 21.39
C GLY A 518 -42.52 -28.46 20.66
N HIS A 519 -41.84 -27.33 20.40
CA HIS A 519 -42.42 -26.17 19.72
C HIS A 519 -41.46 -25.56 18.68
N TRP A 520 -42.01 -24.75 17.76
CA TRP A 520 -41.20 -24.01 16.78
C TRP A 520 -40.71 -22.70 17.39
N LYS A 521 -39.40 -22.52 17.42
CA LYS A 521 -38.72 -21.30 17.86
C LYS A 521 -38.14 -20.57 16.65
N GLN A 522 -38.40 -19.28 16.55
CA GLN A 522 -37.82 -18.43 15.50
C GLN A 522 -36.41 -17.98 15.91
N VAL A 523 -35.47 -18.11 14.99
CA VAL A 523 -34.10 -17.64 15.04
C VAL A 523 -33.96 -16.58 13.95
N HIS A 524 -33.58 -15.37 14.32
CA HIS A 524 -33.50 -14.26 13.39
C HIS A 524 -32.31 -13.37 13.71
N ASN A 525 -31.40 -13.17 12.74
CA ASN A 525 -30.14 -12.44 12.93
C ASN A 525 -29.33 -12.95 14.14
N GLN A 526 -29.32 -14.26 14.32
CA GLN A 526 -28.71 -14.95 15.46
C GLN A 526 -28.03 -16.23 15.00
N GLU A 527 -27.01 -16.64 15.75
CA GLU A 527 -26.34 -17.92 15.59
C GLU A 527 -26.85 -18.90 16.66
N VAL A 528 -27.20 -20.12 16.24
CA VAL A 528 -27.65 -21.19 17.14
C VAL A 528 -26.91 -22.49 16.87
N PRO A 529 -26.59 -23.29 17.90
CA PRO A 529 -26.01 -24.62 17.70
C PRO A 529 -27.04 -25.55 17.04
N LEU A 530 -26.56 -26.44 16.18
CA LEU A 530 -27.34 -27.49 15.55
C LEU A 530 -27.02 -28.85 16.17
N GLU A 531 -28.07 -29.53 16.63
CA GLU A 531 -27.99 -30.90 17.11
C GLU A 531 -28.50 -31.87 16.05
N SER A 532 -27.91 -33.06 15.98
CA SER A 532 -28.35 -34.10 15.02
C SER A 532 -29.81 -34.47 15.30
N GLY A 533 -30.65 -34.44 14.26
CA GLY A 533 -32.10 -34.64 14.32
C GLY A 533 -32.93 -33.36 14.37
N LEU A 534 -32.31 -32.17 14.44
CA LEU A 534 -33.05 -30.90 14.51
C LEU A 534 -33.84 -30.64 13.23
N GLN A 535 -35.11 -30.24 13.37
CA GLN A 535 -35.96 -29.86 12.25
C GLN A 535 -35.97 -28.35 12.05
N ILE A 536 -35.90 -27.91 10.79
CA ILE A 536 -35.68 -26.53 10.39
C ILE A 536 -36.66 -26.13 9.28
N ARG A 537 -37.19 -24.91 9.35
CA ARG A 537 -37.96 -24.26 8.27
C ARG A 537 -37.37 -22.89 7.99
N PHE A 538 -37.30 -22.51 6.72
CA PHE A 538 -36.72 -21.23 6.33
C PHE A 538 -37.82 -20.23 5.98
N GLY A 539 -37.80 -19.04 6.59
CA GLY A 539 -38.61 -17.87 6.22
C GLY A 539 -40.10 -17.90 6.59
N SER A 540 -40.71 -19.06 6.78
CA SER A 540 -42.13 -19.17 7.14
C SER A 540 -42.43 -20.44 7.94
N CYS A 541 -43.41 -20.36 8.85
CA CYS A 541 -43.95 -21.54 9.53
C CYS A 541 -44.69 -22.50 8.59
N GLN A 542 -45.03 -22.05 7.37
CA GLN A 542 -45.62 -22.85 6.29
C GLN A 542 -44.56 -23.44 5.34
N GLY A 543 -43.27 -23.15 5.57
CA GLY A 543 -42.17 -23.67 4.77
C GLY A 543 -41.97 -25.18 4.93
N GLN A 544 -41.30 -25.77 3.94
CA GLN A 544 -40.86 -27.17 3.99
C GLN A 544 -39.98 -27.44 5.21
N ILE A 545 -40.15 -28.62 5.81
CA ILE A 545 -39.35 -29.07 6.95
C ILE A 545 -38.11 -29.79 6.43
N LEU A 546 -36.94 -29.33 6.83
CA LEU A 546 -35.68 -30.03 6.65
C LEU A 546 -35.19 -30.59 7.98
N ALA A 547 -34.56 -31.76 7.94
CA ALA A 547 -33.87 -32.33 9.10
C ALA A 547 -32.36 -32.19 8.91
N PHE A 548 -31.68 -31.71 9.95
CA PHE A 548 -30.23 -31.68 10.03
C PHE A 548 -29.73 -32.93 10.76
N VAL A 549 -28.79 -33.66 10.18
CA VAL A 549 -28.24 -34.90 10.76
C VAL A 549 -26.72 -34.91 10.64
N VAL A 550 -26.06 -35.37 11.70
CA VAL A 550 -24.62 -35.64 11.77
C VAL A 550 -24.41 -37.14 11.92
N GLU A 551 -23.56 -37.73 11.06
CA GLU A 551 -23.12 -39.14 11.04
C GLU A 551 -21.73 -39.33 11.64
#